data_AF-A0A2M6YS32-F1
#
_entry.id   AF-A0A2M6YS32-F1
#
_cell.length_a   1.000
_cell.length_b   1.000
_cell.length_c   1.000
_cell.angle_alpha   90.00
_cell.angle_beta   90.00
_cell.angle_gamma   90.00
#
_symmetry.space_group_name_H-M   'P 1'
#
loop_
_entity.id
_entity.type
_entity.pdbx_description
1 polymer ?
#
loop_
_entity_poly.entity_id
_entity_poly.type
_entity_poly.pdbx_seq_one_letter_code
_entity_poly.pdbx_strand_id
1 'polypeptide(L)' 'MDKKQIQEIAAFLTTSAVAWFSAGVIAPLFTIPYDNRVIILSMACGLSMAIIFMIFSVIIIKGKTK' A
#
# COMPACT_ATOMS: atom_id res chain seq x y z
N MET A 1 4.50 4.87 23.64
CA MET A 1 4.17 5.38 22.30
C MET A 1 2.91 6.22 22.40
N ASP A 2 3.01 7.52 22.11
CA ASP A 2 1.92 8.47 22.30
C ASP A 2 0.76 8.21 21.30
N LYS A 3 -0.48 8.61 21.62
CA LYS A 3 -1.62 8.39 20.70
C LYS A 3 -1.41 9.13 19.38
N LYS A 4 -0.79 10.32 19.42
CA LYS A 4 -0.42 11.09 18.22
C LYS A 4 0.57 10.36 17.31
N GLN A 5 1.61 9.76 17.88
CA GLN A 5 2.64 9.06 17.09
C GLN A 5 2.08 7.85 16.35
N ILE A 6 1.13 7.12 16.95
CA ILE A 6 0.48 5.97 16.31
C ILE A 6 -0.42 6.42 15.16
N GLN A 7 -1.11 7.54 15.35
CA GLN A 7 -1.96 8.12 14.31
C GLN A 7 -1.12 8.63 13.13
N GLU A 8 0.03 9.24 13.40
CA GLU A 8 1.01 9.64 12.37
C GLU A 8 1.58 8.44 11.60
N ILE A 9 1.95 7.37 12.30
CA ILE A 9 2.47 6.15 11.66
C ILE A 9 1.40 5.44 10.83
N ALA A 10 0.16 5.38 11.33
CA ALA A 10 -0.97 4.86 10.57
C ALA A 10 -1.24 5.70 9.31
N ALA A 11 -1.20 7.03 9.42
CA ALA A 11 -1.36 7.93 8.28
C ALA A 11 -0.23 7.75 7.24
N PHE A 12 1.01 7.58 7.69
CA PHE A 12 2.14 7.29 6.83
C PHE A 12 2.00 5.95 6.10
N LEU A 13 1.60 4.88 6.80
CA LEU A 13 1.36 3.56 6.23
C LEU A 13 0.22 3.59 5.21
N THR A 14 -0.87 4.30 5.49
CA THR A 14 -1.99 4.46 4.57
C THR A 14 -1.55 5.24 3.31
N THR A 15 -0.80 6.33 3.48
CA THR A 15 -0.27 7.10 2.33
C THR A 15 0.67 6.25 1.47
N SER A 16 1.53 5.45 2.12
CA SER A 16 2.42 4.51 1.45
C SER A 16 1.64 3.42 0.70
N ALA A 17 0.57 2.88 1.30
CA ALA A 17 -0.30 1.91 0.64
C ALA A 17 -0.95 2.49 -0.63
N VAL A 18 -1.44 3.73 -0.57
CA VAL A 18 -2.02 4.44 -1.73
C VAL A 18 -0.97 4.70 -2.80
N ALA A 19 0.26 5.06 -2.42
CA ALA A 19 1.36 5.25 -3.36
C ALA A 19 1.74 3.95 -4.09
N TRP A 20 1.84 2.83 -3.36
CA TRP A 20 2.12 1.51 -3.96
C TRP A 20 0.97 1.01 -4.84
N PHE A 21 -0.27 1.27 -4.45
CA PHE A 21 -1.43 0.98 -5.30
C PHE A 21 -1.39 1.82 -6.58
N SER A 22 -1.09 3.12 -6.47
CA SER A 22 -1.06 4.01 -7.63
C SER A 22 0.10 3.68 -8.58
N ALA A 23 1.31 3.51 -8.06
CA ALA A 23 2.51 3.23 -8.85
C ALA A 23 2.53 1.81 -9.40
N GLY A 24 2.05 0.83 -8.63
CA GLY A 24 2.11 -0.57 -9.03
C GLY A 24 0.85 -1.08 -9.73
N VAL A 25 -0.33 -0.47 -9.53
CA VAL A 25 -1.59 -0.93 -10.16
C VAL A 25 -2.08 0.05 -11.21
N ILE A 26 -2.11 1.35 -10.90
CA ILE A 26 -2.67 2.36 -11.80
C ILE A 26 -1.67 2.71 -12.91
N ALA A 27 -0.41 3.01 -12.59
CA ALA A 27 0.57 3.45 -13.58
C ALA A 27 0.84 2.42 -14.72
N PRO A 28 0.89 1.10 -14.45
CA PRO A 28 1.04 0.08 -15.50
C PRO A 28 -0.12 0.03 -16.50
N LEU A 29 -1.31 0.50 -16.13
CA LEU A 29 -2.48 0.54 -17.04
C LEU A 29 -2.36 1.64 -18.10
N PHE A 30 -1.58 2.69 -17.83
CA PHE A 30 -1.39 3.82 -18.74
C PHE A 30 -0.04 3.76 -19.48
N THR A 31 0.80 2.77 -19.19
CA THR A 31 2.05 2.56 -19.92
C THR A 31 1.80 1.66 -21.12
N ILE A 32 2.42 1.99 -22.25
CA ILE A 32 2.31 1.18 -23.47
C ILE A 32 2.97 -0.17 -23.17
N PRO A 33 2.23 -1.29 -23.17
CA PRO A 33 2.78 -2.60 -22.82
C PRO A 33 3.76 -3.05 -23.90
N TYR A 34 4.98 -3.39 -23.49
CA TYR A 34 5.84 -4.23 -24.34
C TYR A 34 5.49 -5.71 -24.18
N ASP A 35 5.04 -6.10 -22.97
CA ASP A 35 4.62 -7.46 -22.62
C ASP A 35 3.58 -7.42 -21.49
N ASN A 36 2.43 -8.05 -21.70
CA ASN A 36 1.33 -8.14 -20.73
C ASN A 36 1.76 -8.82 -19.42
N ARG A 37 2.77 -9.70 -19.45
CA ARG A 37 3.29 -10.37 -18.25
C ARG A 37 3.92 -9.38 -17.28
N VAL A 38 4.62 -8.36 -17.79
CA VAL A 38 5.28 -7.35 -16.97
C VAL A 38 4.27 -6.47 -16.25
N ILE A 39 3.17 -6.13 -16.94
CA ILE A 39 2.06 -5.37 -16.34
C ILE A 39 1.41 -6.16 -15.22
N ILE A 40 1.04 -7.42 -15.47
CA ILE A 40 0.41 -8.27 -14.45
C ILE A 40 1.32 -8.45 -13.24
N LEU A 41 2.62 -8.63 -13.45
CA LEU A 41 3.60 -8.78 -12.36
C LEU A 41 3.74 -7.49 -11.54
N SER A 42 3.78 -6.33 -12.21
CA SER A 42 3.81 -5.02 -11.55
C SER A 42 2.54 -4.77 -10.73
N MET A 43 1.37 -5.08 -11.29
CA MET A 43 0.08 -4.98 -10.61
C MET A 43 0.00 -5.89 -9.39
N ALA A 44 0.43 -7.15 -9.50
CA ALA A 44 0.46 -8.08 -8.37
C ALA A 44 1.42 -7.61 -7.26
N CYS A 45 2.59 -7.08 -7.64
CA CYS A 45 3.55 -6.52 -6.69
C CYS A 45 3.00 -5.27 -5.98
N GLY A 46 2.42 -4.33 -6.73
CA GLY A 46 1.80 -3.13 -6.17
C GLY A 46 0.64 -3.43 -5.24
N LEU A 47 -0.23 -4.35 -5.64
CA LEU A 47 -1.40 -4.76 -4.85
C LEU A 47 -0.98 -5.47 -3.56
N SER A 48 -0.02 -6.39 -3.63
CA SER A 48 0.47 -7.09 -2.44
C SER A 48 1.12 -6.13 -1.44
N MET A 49 1.96 -5.20 -1.89
CA MET A 49 2.54 -4.18 -1.00
C MET A 49 1.50 -3.23 -0.41
N ALA A 50 0.51 -2.80 -1.19
CA ALA A 50 -0.58 -1.97 -0.68
C ALA A 50 -1.38 -2.70 0.41
N ILE A 51 -1.71 -3.98 0.19
CA ILE A 51 -2.43 -4.82 1.17
C ILE A 51 -1.60 -4.99 2.45
N ILE A 52 -0.30 -5.26 2.34
CA ILE A 52 0.60 -5.41 3.49
C ILE A 52 0.60 -4.14 4.33
N PHE A 53 0.83 -2.96 3.72
CA PHE A 53 0.83 -1.70 4.46
C PHE A 53 -0.52 -1.36 5.08
N MET A 54 -1.62 -1.71 4.40
CA MET A 54 -2.96 -1.52 4.93
C MET A 54 -3.24 -2.43 6.14
N ILE A 55 -2.84 -3.71 6.07
CA ILE A 55 -2.94 -4.66 7.18
C ILE A 55 -2.10 -4.17 8.37
N PHE A 56 -0.86 -3.75 8.14
CA PHE A 56 0.00 -3.20 9.20
C PHE A 56 -0.62 -1.95 9.84
N SER A 57 -1.17 -1.03 9.04
CA SER A 57 -1.89 0.15 9.54
C SER A 57 -3.05 -0.25 10.45
N VAL A 58 -3.89 -1.21 10.00
CA VAL A 58 -5.03 -1.70 10.79
C VAL A 58 -4.59 -2.41 12.07
N ILE A 59 -3.54 -3.24 12.02
CA ILE A 59 -3.01 -3.95 13.20
C ILE A 59 -2.46 -2.95 14.22
N ILE A 60 -1.74 -1.91 13.78
CA ILE A 60 -1.18 -0.88 14.67
C ILE A 60 -2.31 -0.10 15.37
N ILE A 61 -3.40 0.22 14.66
CA ILE A 61 -4.55 0.91 15.24
C ILE A 61 -5.33 -0.02 16.19
N LYS A 62 -5.70 -1.23 15.74
CA LYS A 62 -6.49 -2.19 16.54
C LYS A 62 -5.72 -2.76 17.73
N GLY A 63 -4.42 -3.00 17.57
CA GLY A 63 -3.55 -3.56 18.61
C GLY A 63 -3.41 -2.66 19.84
N LYS A 64 -3.75 -1.37 19.73
CA LYS A 64 -3.77 -0.44 20.86
C LYS A 64 -5.15 -0.22 21.50
N THR A 65 -6.18 -0.89 20.98
CA THR A 65 -7.58 -0.76 21.44
C THR A 65 -7.99 -1.92 22.38
N LYS A 66 -7.07 -2.83 22.70
CA LYS A 66 -7.16 -3.79 23.83
C LYS A 66 -6.32 -3.29 24.99
#